data_AF-A0A7M7N4A1-F1
#
_entry.id   AF-A0A7M7N4A1-F1
#
_cell.length_a   1.000
_cell.length_b   1.000
_cell.length_c   1.000
_cell.angle_alpha   90.00
_cell.angle_beta   90.00
_cell.angle_gamma   90.00
#
_symmetry.space_group_name_H-M   'P 1'
#
loop_
_entity.id
_entity.type
_entity.pdbx_description
1 polymer ?
#
loop_
_entity_poly.entity_id
_entity_poly.type
_entity_poly.pdbx_seq_one_letter_code
_entity_poly.pdbx_strand_id
1 'polypeptide(L)'
;MYGPFSSFAPGYDSTFANLSKEESDLIYSTYGDEDAVKYAKSIQEYVKDSGDHVNKMVDSLLDSLTDGEHSKTKEHIKQNHELKDFQAGLGDAGSKTTDSAGGKTSNQDDKIDFEGLKSLADEGIDMSFLPGLEKEMAMMDKIQSETEKEVDQKLGKTAQLIRDLERSQNERLNRKPPPHLQYIQGPSDQEHAIAEKLTQQLKELTAKTLPGHLVPTESVRKAMGITMEPLLDSPPPSIATSQTAPSETTEGSAGLPDDNALPDDIAKELEADDTGTTGDEEGKGDDDDVDAEVGDELLELLRDKDEGS
;
A
#
# COMPACT_ATOMS: atom_id res chain seq x y z
N MET A 1 6.39 18.04 -25.12
CA MET A 1 4.97 18.34 -25.42
C MET A 1 4.60 17.53 -26.65
N TYR A 2 3.71 16.54 -26.50
CA TYR A 2 3.23 15.78 -27.65
C TYR A 2 2.43 16.70 -28.58
N GLY A 3 2.44 16.42 -29.88
CA GLY A 3 1.87 17.32 -30.90
C GLY A 3 0.37 17.60 -30.72
N PRO A 4 -0.20 18.56 -31.47
CA PRO A 4 -1.57 19.07 -31.29
C PRO A 4 -2.70 18.03 -31.33
N PHE A 5 -2.44 16.81 -31.79
CA PHE A 5 -3.43 15.74 -31.96
C PHE A 5 -3.20 14.53 -31.04
N SER A 6 -2.34 14.65 -30.04
CA SER A 6 -1.95 13.52 -29.18
C SER A 6 -2.59 13.60 -27.79
N SER A 7 -3.92 13.62 -27.73
CA SER A 7 -4.70 13.68 -26.48
C SER A 7 -4.59 12.41 -25.62
N PHE A 8 -4.12 11.30 -26.20
CA PHE A 8 -3.93 10.03 -25.51
C PHE A 8 -2.48 9.80 -25.03
N ALA A 9 -1.55 10.71 -25.34
CA ALA A 9 -0.19 10.57 -24.82
C ALA A 9 -0.13 11.00 -23.35
N PRO A 10 0.71 10.35 -22.53
CA PRO A 10 0.96 10.80 -21.16
C PRO A 10 1.42 12.26 -21.14
N GLY A 11 0.60 13.14 -20.56
CA GLY A 11 0.88 14.58 -20.45
C GLY A 11 1.47 14.99 -19.10
N TYR A 12 1.44 14.08 -18.13
CA TYR A 12 1.96 14.30 -16.77
C TYR A 12 3.02 13.25 -16.47
N ASP A 13 4.20 13.70 -16.04
CA ASP A 13 5.30 12.85 -15.60
C ASP A 13 5.48 13.00 -14.09
N SER A 14 5.15 11.94 -13.36
CA SER A 14 5.25 11.88 -11.90
C SER A 14 6.47 11.12 -11.39
N THR A 15 7.34 10.63 -12.28
CA THR A 15 8.40 9.68 -11.92
C THR A 15 9.43 10.24 -10.92
N PHE A 16 9.64 11.56 -10.93
CA PHE A 16 10.57 12.26 -10.02
C PHE A 16 9.93 13.45 -9.29
N ALA A 17 8.60 13.50 -9.22
CA ALA A 17 7.89 14.60 -8.58
C ALA A 17 7.76 14.36 -7.07
N ASN A 18 8.21 15.32 -6.26
CA ASN A 18 7.95 15.35 -4.81
C ASN A 18 6.53 15.84 -4.48
N LEU A 19 5.82 16.35 -5.48
CA LEU A 19 4.47 16.87 -5.38
C LEU A 19 3.53 15.97 -6.19
N SER A 20 2.32 15.80 -5.68
CA SER A 20 1.23 15.17 -6.44
C SER A 20 0.81 16.05 -7.62
N LYS A 21 0.03 15.45 -8.54
CA LYS A 21 -0.55 16.18 -9.67
C LYS A 21 -1.42 17.33 -9.18
N GLU A 22 -2.24 17.07 -8.19
CA GLU A 22 -3.15 18.07 -7.60
C GLU A 22 -2.37 19.23 -6.97
N GLU A 23 -1.28 18.95 -6.26
CA GLU A 23 -0.43 19.99 -5.67
C GLU A 23 0.32 20.79 -6.75
N SER A 24 0.79 20.12 -7.80
CA SER A 24 1.45 20.78 -8.93
C SER A 24 0.49 21.69 -9.68
N ASP A 25 -0.73 21.21 -9.96
CA ASP A 25 -1.80 21.98 -10.59
C ASP A 25 -2.24 23.16 -9.71
N LEU A 26 -2.29 22.96 -8.39
CA LEU A 26 -2.61 24.02 -7.42
C LEU A 26 -1.54 25.12 -7.45
N ILE A 27 -0.25 24.78 -7.40
CA ILE A 27 0.84 25.76 -7.51
C ILE A 27 0.77 26.49 -8.85
N TYR A 28 0.53 25.76 -9.94
CA TYR A 28 0.40 26.35 -11.28
C TYR A 28 -0.77 27.34 -11.34
N SER A 29 -1.91 27.05 -10.69
CA SER A 29 -3.04 27.97 -10.61
C SER A 29 -2.71 29.25 -9.82
N THR A 30 -1.91 29.15 -8.76
CA THR A 30 -1.62 30.30 -7.89
C THR A 30 -0.62 31.30 -8.45
N TYR A 31 0.37 30.84 -9.22
CA TYR A 31 1.39 31.71 -9.79
C TYR A 31 1.20 31.93 -11.29
N GLY A 32 0.29 31.17 -11.92
CA GLY A 32 -0.08 31.27 -13.32
C GLY A 32 0.97 30.74 -14.32
N ASP A 33 2.25 30.91 -14.03
CA ASP A 33 3.35 30.53 -14.92
C ASP A 33 4.51 29.86 -14.16
N GLU A 34 5.24 28.98 -14.85
CA GLU A 34 6.38 28.25 -14.28
C GLU A 34 7.49 29.19 -13.82
N ASP A 35 7.69 30.30 -14.54
CA ASP A 35 8.73 31.27 -14.19
C ASP A 35 8.37 32.04 -12.92
N ALA A 36 7.09 32.39 -12.73
CA ALA A 36 6.60 32.99 -11.49
C ALA A 36 6.82 32.07 -10.28
N VAL A 37 6.57 30.76 -10.44
CA VAL A 37 6.86 29.75 -9.40
C VAL A 37 8.36 29.73 -9.05
N LYS A 38 9.25 29.75 -10.06
CA LYS A 38 10.71 29.76 -9.85
C LYS A 38 11.16 31.03 -9.09
N TYR A 39 10.59 32.19 -9.42
CA TYR A 39 10.92 33.44 -8.73
C TYR A 39 10.44 33.44 -7.28
N ALA A 40 9.20 33.03 -7.02
CA ALA A 40 8.67 32.92 -5.67
C ALA A 40 9.51 31.98 -4.80
N LYS A 41 9.86 30.79 -5.35
CA LYS A 41 10.75 29.82 -4.68
C LYS A 41 12.13 30.41 -4.40
N SER A 42 12.74 31.11 -5.36
CA SER A 42 14.06 31.70 -5.18
C SER A 42 14.10 32.75 -4.06
N ILE A 43 13.05 33.58 -3.94
CA ILE A 43 12.95 34.59 -2.88
C ILE A 43 12.75 33.92 -1.52
N GLN A 44 11.90 32.89 -1.46
CA GLN A 44 11.64 32.14 -0.22
C GLN A 44 12.90 31.37 0.24
N GLU A 45 13.65 30.77 -0.68
CA GLU A 45 14.89 30.05 -0.37
C GLU A 45 16.00 31.01 0.09
N TYR A 46 16.09 32.21 -0.48
CA TYR A 46 17.02 33.24 -0.05
C TYR A 46 16.80 33.69 1.40
N VAL A 47 15.54 33.71 1.85
CA VAL A 47 15.16 34.22 3.17
C VAL A 47 15.02 33.12 4.23
N LYS A 48 15.06 31.84 3.83
CA LYS A 48 14.82 30.67 4.69
C LYS A 48 15.58 30.73 6.03
N ASP A 49 16.85 31.15 6.02
CA ASP A 49 17.71 31.22 7.21
C ASP A 49 17.82 32.62 7.86
N SER A 50 17.10 33.62 7.34
CA SER A 50 17.19 35.03 7.77
C SER A 50 16.27 35.40 8.95
N GLY A 51 15.48 34.44 9.45
CA GLY A 51 14.61 34.58 10.62
C GLY A 51 13.13 34.82 10.29
N ASP A 52 12.24 34.47 11.24
CA ASP A 52 10.78 34.41 11.05
C ASP A 52 10.13 35.71 10.57
N HIS A 53 10.66 36.86 10.97
CA HIS A 53 10.13 38.16 10.57
C HIS A 53 10.31 38.41 9.07
N VAL A 54 11.46 38.04 8.51
CA VAL A 54 11.74 38.23 7.08
C VAL A 54 10.97 37.20 6.26
N ASN A 55 10.85 35.95 6.75
CA ASN A 55 10.00 34.93 6.13
C ASN A 55 8.53 35.39 6.03
N LYS A 56 7.98 35.95 7.11
CA LYS A 56 6.61 36.51 7.10
C LYS A 56 6.45 37.70 6.16
N MET A 57 7.48 38.53 6.03
CA MET A 57 7.48 39.65 5.09
C MET A 57 7.44 39.18 3.63
N VAL A 58 8.21 38.13 3.30
CA VAL A 58 8.18 37.49 1.97
C VAL A 58 6.85 36.80 1.73
N ASP A 59 6.31 36.07 2.70
CA ASP A 59 4.99 35.44 2.58
C ASP A 59 3.90 36.50 2.31
N SER A 60 3.95 37.64 3.03
CA SER A 60 3.02 38.76 2.83
C SER A 60 3.18 39.43 1.46
N LEU A 61 4.41 39.51 0.95
CA LEU A 61 4.69 40.01 -0.39
C LEU A 61 4.12 39.08 -1.45
N LEU A 62 4.34 37.77 -1.31
CA LEU A 62 3.81 36.76 -2.23
C LEU A 62 2.29 36.72 -2.17
N ASP A 63 1.68 36.86 -0.99
CA ASP A 63 0.23 37.02 -0.84
C ASP A 63 -0.29 38.27 -1.53
N SER A 64 0.43 39.41 -1.43
CA SER A 64 0.04 40.64 -2.14
C SER A 64 0.12 40.52 -3.65
N LEU A 65 0.96 39.62 -4.18
CA LEU A 65 1.12 39.38 -5.61
C LEU A 65 0.17 38.29 -6.14
N THR A 66 -0.44 37.51 -5.25
CA THR A 66 -1.31 36.38 -5.57
C THR A 66 -2.71 36.54 -4.97
N ASP A 67 -3.08 37.75 -4.55
CA ASP A 67 -4.35 38.07 -3.87
C ASP A 67 -4.68 37.11 -2.70
N GLY A 68 -3.65 36.69 -1.97
CA GLY A 68 -3.73 35.79 -0.81
C GLY A 68 -3.86 34.31 -1.16
N GLU A 69 -3.64 33.91 -2.42
CA GLU A 69 -3.63 32.51 -2.83
C GLU A 69 -2.35 31.76 -2.43
N HIS A 70 -1.21 32.46 -2.29
CA HIS A 70 0.06 31.90 -1.85
C HIS A 70 -0.06 31.21 -0.48
N SER A 71 -0.54 31.92 0.54
CA SER A 71 -0.68 31.40 1.90
C SER A 71 -1.69 30.24 1.98
N LYS A 72 -2.82 30.34 1.24
CA LYS A 72 -3.81 29.25 1.14
C LYS A 72 -3.20 27.99 0.54
N THR A 73 -2.42 28.13 -0.52
CA THR A 73 -1.78 26.99 -1.20
C THR A 73 -0.67 26.39 -0.37
N LYS A 74 0.12 27.22 0.31
CA LYS A 74 1.14 26.79 1.27
C LYS A 74 0.51 26.00 2.43
N GLU A 75 -0.62 26.46 2.95
CA GLU A 75 -1.36 25.75 4.01
C GLU A 75 -1.95 24.43 3.49
N HIS A 76 -2.56 24.44 2.30
CA HIS A 76 -3.15 23.23 1.69
C HIS A 76 -2.09 22.14 1.44
N ILE A 77 -0.93 22.50 0.89
CA ILE A 77 0.19 21.56 0.69
C ILE A 77 0.73 21.05 2.03
N LYS A 78 0.86 21.92 3.03
CA LYS A 78 1.34 21.52 4.37
C LYS A 78 0.37 20.54 5.05
N GLN A 79 -0.93 20.81 4.99
CA GLN A 79 -1.96 19.92 5.54
C GLN A 79 -1.97 18.58 4.81
N ASN A 80 -1.84 18.57 3.48
CA ASN A 80 -1.80 17.32 2.69
C ASN A 80 -0.54 16.50 3.01
N HIS A 81 0.61 17.15 3.17
CA HIS A 81 1.85 16.49 3.60
C HIS A 81 1.74 15.95 5.03
N GLU A 82 1.16 16.72 5.96
CA GLU A 82 0.94 16.27 7.35
C GLU A 82 -0.02 15.08 7.42
N LEU A 83 -1.09 15.07 6.62
CA LEU A 83 -2.01 13.94 6.51
C LEU A 83 -1.35 12.71 5.91
N LYS A 84 -0.48 12.90 4.90
CA LYS A 84 0.28 11.81 4.27
C LYS A 84 1.32 11.23 5.23
N ASP A 85 2.03 12.07 5.98
CA ASP A 85 2.98 11.65 7.01
C ASP A 85 2.27 10.95 8.17
N PHE A 86 1.10 11.46 8.58
CA PHE A 86 0.27 10.81 9.59
C PHE A 86 -0.27 9.47 9.11
N GLN A 87 -0.71 9.37 7.86
CA GLN A 87 -1.21 8.12 7.28
C GLN A 87 -0.10 7.09 7.04
N ALA A 88 1.10 7.53 6.67
CA ALA A 88 2.29 6.70 6.59
C ALA A 88 2.75 6.24 7.99
N GLY A 89 2.65 7.12 9.00
CA GLY A 89 2.96 6.81 10.40
C GLY A 89 1.92 5.96 11.13
N LEU A 90 0.64 6.02 10.74
CA LEU A 90 -0.44 5.19 11.30
C LEU A 90 -0.38 3.73 10.85
N GLY A 91 0.43 3.41 9.83
CA GLY A 91 0.79 2.02 9.52
C GLY A 91 1.66 1.34 10.59
N ASP A 92 2.25 2.12 11.52
CA ASP A 92 3.18 1.65 12.55
C ASP A 92 2.62 1.78 13.99
N ALA A 93 1.52 2.51 14.19
CA ALA A 93 0.91 2.76 15.51
C ALA A 93 -0.38 1.96 15.79
N GLY A 94 -0.55 0.82 15.12
CA GLY A 94 -1.71 -0.07 15.26
C GLY A 94 -1.53 -1.24 16.22
N SER A 95 -1.02 -1.03 17.45
CA SER A 95 -1.23 -1.96 18.58
C SER A 95 -0.83 -1.32 19.92
N LYS A 96 -1.61 -0.34 20.35
CA LYS A 96 -1.72 0.02 21.77
C LYS A 96 -3.19 0.29 22.06
N THR A 97 -3.98 -0.77 21.98
CA THR A 97 -5.29 -0.78 22.63
C THR A 97 -5.04 -0.83 24.12
N THR A 98 -5.25 0.31 24.75
CA THR A 98 -5.52 0.44 26.18
C THR A 98 -6.66 -0.49 26.56
N ASP A 99 -6.34 -1.48 27.38
CA ASP A 99 -7.31 -2.19 28.19
C ASP A 99 -8.06 -1.19 29.07
N SER A 100 -9.38 -1.09 28.91
CA SER A 100 -10.36 -0.91 29.99
C SER A 100 -11.69 -0.38 29.43
N ALA A 101 -12.65 -1.28 29.23
CA ALA A 101 -13.97 -1.23 29.85
C ALA A 101 -14.96 -2.20 29.16
N GLY A 102 -15.40 -3.21 29.90
CA GLY A 102 -16.73 -3.81 29.68
C GLY A 102 -16.77 -5.27 29.27
N GLY A 103 -16.47 -6.20 30.19
CA GLY A 103 -16.72 -7.62 29.98
C GLY A 103 -16.11 -8.49 31.07
N LYS A 104 -16.78 -8.56 32.23
CA LYS A 104 -16.35 -9.28 33.43
C LYS A 104 -16.42 -10.80 33.21
N THR A 105 -15.35 -11.39 32.66
CA THR A 105 -15.04 -12.81 32.82
C THR A 105 -13.59 -12.92 33.27
N SER A 106 -13.41 -13.52 34.44
CA SER A 106 -12.14 -13.72 35.14
C SER A 106 -11.08 -14.41 34.27
N ASN A 107 -10.13 -13.65 33.74
CA ASN A 107 -8.78 -14.15 33.48
C ASN A 107 -7.93 -13.68 34.66
N GLN A 108 -7.92 -14.47 35.73
CA GLN A 108 -6.79 -14.40 36.65
C GLN A 108 -5.57 -14.88 35.85
N ASP A 109 -4.42 -14.27 36.09
CA ASP A 109 -3.14 -14.81 35.65
C ASP A 109 -3.14 -16.33 35.85
N ASP A 110 -2.95 -17.11 34.77
CA ASP A 110 -2.90 -18.59 34.77
C ASP A 110 -1.67 -19.14 35.51
N LYS A 111 -1.19 -18.43 36.52
CA LYS A 111 -0.08 -18.81 37.36
C LYS A 111 -0.63 -19.71 38.46
N ILE A 112 -0.36 -21.01 38.30
CA ILE A 112 -0.77 -22.04 39.26
C ILE A 112 -0.19 -21.70 40.65
N ASP A 113 -1.06 -21.57 41.64
CA ASP A 113 -0.66 -21.36 43.04
C ASP A 113 -0.29 -22.70 43.69
N PHE A 114 0.98 -23.09 43.53
CA PHE A 114 1.52 -24.31 44.14
C PHE A 114 1.52 -24.28 45.67
N GLU A 115 1.47 -23.11 46.31
CA GLU A 115 1.45 -22.99 47.77
C GLU A 115 0.04 -23.22 48.31
N GLY A 116 -0.98 -22.68 47.64
CA GLY A 116 -2.37 -23.04 47.86
C GLY A 116 -2.63 -24.53 47.64
N LEU A 117 -2.06 -25.12 46.58
CA LEU A 117 -2.17 -26.56 46.34
C LEU A 117 -1.46 -27.43 47.38
N LYS A 118 -0.34 -26.97 47.95
CA LYS A 118 0.35 -27.68 49.05
C LYS A 118 -0.48 -27.70 50.34
N SER A 119 -1.34 -26.70 50.58
CA SER A 119 -2.18 -26.63 51.80
C SER A 119 -3.25 -27.75 51.90
N LEU A 120 -3.69 -28.30 50.76
CA LEU A 120 -4.60 -29.45 50.69
C LEU A 120 -3.96 -30.75 51.25
N ALA A 121 -2.63 -30.76 51.46
CA ALA A 121 -1.97 -31.85 52.20
C ALA A 121 -2.46 -31.93 53.66
N ASP A 122 -2.81 -30.80 54.27
CA ASP A 122 -3.35 -30.73 55.63
C ASP A 122 -4.79 -31.31 55.70
N GLU A 123 -5.49 -31.37 54.58
CA GLU A 123 -6.81 -32.00 54.42
C GLU A 123 -6.71 -33.51 54.10
N GLY A 124 -5.49 -34.08 54.08
CA GLY A 124 -5.24 -35.51 53.91
C GLY A 124 -5.09 -35.96 52.45
N ILE A 125 -4.91 -35.04 51.50
CA ILE A 125 -4.64 -35.34 50.08
C ILE A 125 -3.12 -35.46 49.86
N ASP A 126 -2.68 -36.50 49.13
CA ASP A 126 -1.25 -36.70 48.84
C ASP A 126 -0.73 -35.67 47.81
N MET A 127 0.19 -34.80 48.26
CA MET A 127 0.82 -33.75 47.44
C MET A 127 2.29 -34.02 47.09
N SER A 128 2.77 -35.25 47.29
CA SER A 128 4.17 -35.63 47.01
C SER A 128 4.58 -35.47 45.53
N PHE A 129 3.62 -35.39 44.60
CA PHE A 129 3.85 -35.17 43.18
C PHE A 129 4.04 -33.69 42.79
N LEU A 130 3.53 -32.74 43.59
CA LEU A 130 3.57 -31.30 43.27
C LEU A 130 4.99 -30.75 43.10
N PRO A 131 6.01 -31.12 43.91
CA PRO A 131 7.38 -30.63 43.70
C PRO A 131 8.00 -31.06 42.36
N GLY A 132 7.61 -32.23 41.85
CA GLY A 132 8.02 -32.71 40.52
C GLY A 132 7.36 -31.90 39.41
N LEU A 133 6.05 -31.69 39.52
CA LEU A 133 5.25 -30.90 38.58
C LEU A 133 5.67 -29.41 38.55
N GLU A 134 5.91 -28.81 39.72
CA GLU A 134 6.41 -27.43 39.85
C GLU A 134 7.74 -27.25 39.13
N LYS A 135 8.64 -28.23 39.26
CA LYS A 135 9.94 -28.22 38.57
C LYS A 135 9.81 -28.40 37.06
N GLU A 136 8.91 -29.28 36.61
CA GLU A 136 8.64 -29.51 35.18
C GLU A 136 8.03 -28.27 34.53
N MET A 137 7.03 -27.65 35.18
CA MET A 137 6.41 -26.42 34.70
C MET A 137 7.41 -25.25 34.69
N ALA A 138 8.21 -25.08 35.74
CA ALA A 138 9.26 -24.06 35.77
C ALA A 138 10.31 -24.26 34.66
N MET A 139 10.61 -25.51 34.30
CA MET A 139 11.51 -25.82 33.19
C MET A 139 10.87 -25.47 31.84
N MET A 140 9.58 -25.78 31.66
CA MET A 140 8.82 -25.45 30.45
C MET A 140 8.67 -23.93 30.26
N ASP A 141 8.33 -23.20 31.31
CA ASP A 141 8.26 -21.73 31.32
C ASP A 141 9.61 -21.10 30.96
N LYS A 142 10.71 -21.65 31.49
CA LYS A 142 12.06 -21.18 31.16
C LYS A 142 12.36 -21.36 29.68
N ILE A 143 12.04 -22.54 29.12
CA ILE A 143 12.21 -22.82 27.68
C ILE A 143 11.38 -21.85 26.85
N GLN A 144 10.12 -21.65 27.22
CA GLN A 144 9.23 -20.71 26.52
C GLN A 144 9.79 -19.28 26.56
N SER A 145 10.22 -18.80 27.72
CA SER A 145 10.81 -17.46 27.87
C SER A 145 12.11 -17.27 27.07
N GLU A 146 12.90 -18.33 26.91
CA GLU A 146 14.11 -18.30 26.09
C GLU A 146 13.75 -18.25 24.60
N THR A 147 12.75 -19.03 24.17
CA THR A 147 12.26 -18.97 22.78
C THR A 147 11.63 -17.63 22.42
N GLU A 148 10.90 -17.00 23.34
CA GLU A 148 10.32 -15.67 23.14
C GLU A 148 11.43 -14.62 22.96
N LYS A 149 12.44 -14.63 23.83
CA LYS A 149 13.62 -13.74 23.71
C LYS A 149 14.36 -13.94 22.40
N GLU A 150 14.51 -15.17 21.93
CA GLU A 150 15.12 -15.46 20.63
C GLU A 150 14.30 -14.89 19.47
N VAL A 151 12.97 -15.03 19.52
CA VAL A 151 12.05 -14.46 18.52
C VAL A 151 12.13 -12.94 18.53
N ASP A 152 12.08 -12.30 19.70
CA ASP A 152 12.19 -10.84 19.83
C ASP A 152 13.52 -10.32 19.28
N GLN A 153 14.63 -11.01 19.55
CA GLN A 153 15.93 -10.65 18.99
C GLN A 153 15.95 -10.80 17.48
N LYS A 154 15.34 -11.86 16.92
CA LYS A 154 15.23 -12.03 15.46
C LYS A 154 14.38 -10.91 14.85
N LEU A 155 13.22 -10.60 15.43
CA LEU A 155 12.36 -9.50 15.00
C LEU A 155 13.09 -8.15 15.03
N GLY A 156 13.84 -7.87 16.10
CA GLY A 156 14.64 -6.66 16.21
C GLY A 156 15.72 -6.56 15.12
N LYS A 157 16.41 -7.66 14.81
CA LYS A 157 17.38 -7.73 13.69
C LYS A 157 16.70 -7.54 12.35
N THR A 158 15.54 -8.16 12.13
CA THR A 158 14.77 -8.02 10.89
C THR A 158 14.29 -6.57 10.69
N ALA A 159 13.82 -5.90 11.74
CA ALA A 159 13.45 -4.49 11.69
C ALA A 159 14.66 -3.59 11.33
N GLN A 160 15.86 -3.91 11.82
CA GLN A 160 17.08 -3.20 11.42
C GLN A 160 17.39 -3.42 9.93
N LEU A 161 17.30 -4.66 9.44
CA LEU A 161 17.51 -4.94 8.01
C LEU A 161 16.53 -4.17 7.11
N ILE A 162 15.28 -4.01 7.53
CA ILE A 162 14.29 -3.20 6.78
C ILE A 162 14.75 -1.75 6.70
N ARG A 163 15.17 -1.15 7.83
CA ARG A 163 15.66 0.24 7.84
C ARG A 163 16.95 0.42 7.02
N ASP A 164 17.84 -0.56 7.06
CA ASP A 164 19.08 -0.52 6.28
C ASP A 164 18.82 -0.69 4.78
N LEU A 165 17.87 -1.55 4.40
CA LEU A 165 17.42 -1.70 3.01
C LEU A 165 16.76 -0.41 2.51
N GLU A 166 15.85 0.16 3.31
CA GLU A 166 15.21 1.44 3.01
C GLU A 166 16.24 2.57 2.83
N ARG A 167 17.22 2.66 3.74
CA ARG A 167 18.31 3.64 3.63
C ARG A 167 19.07 3.47 2.31
N SER A 168 19.46 2.25 1.97
CA SER A 168 20.21 1.96 0.73
C SER A 168 19.38 2.27 -0.53
N GLN A 169 18.08 1.94 -0.51
CA GLN A 169 17.16 2.28 -1.59
C GLN A 169 16.99 3.80 -1.74
N ASN A 170 16.79 4.53 -0.64
CA ASN A 170 16.67 5.98 -0.64
C ASN A 170 17.98 6.64 -1.10
N GLU A 171 19.14 6.13 -0.69
CA GLU A 171 20.44 6.60 -1.18
C GLU A 171 20.64 6.41 -2.68
N ARG A 172 20.02 5.38 -3.28
CA ARG A 172 20.01 5.18 -4.74
C ARG A 172 19.00 6.10 -5.42
N LEU A 173 17.76 6.11 -4.93
CA LEU A 173 16.62 6.81 -5.54
C LEU A 173 16.72 8.33 -5.41
N ASN A 174 17.34 8.85 -4.35
CA ASN A 174 17.55 10.29 -4.17
C ASN A 174 18.74 10.84 -4.98
N ARG A 175 19.45 10.00 -5.75
CA ARG A 175 20.51 10.50 -6.63
C ARG A 175 19.89 11.24 -7.81
N LYS A 176 20.56 12.30 -8.27
CA LYS A 176 20.14 13.04 -9.45
C LYS A 176 19.98 12.05 -10.62
N PRO A 177 18.81 12.01 -11.29
CA PRO A 177 18.57 11.05 -12.34
C PRO A 177 19.56 11.26 -13.50
N PRO A 178 19.99 10.17 -14.15
CA PRO A 178 20.86 10.24 -15.31
C PRO A 178 20.12 10.91 -16.50
N PRO A 179 20.86 11.44 -17.50
CA PRO A 179 20.27 12.16 -18.64
C PRO A 179 19.28 11.33 -19.46
N HIS A 180 19.35 9.99 -19.37
CA HIS A 180 18.44 9.10 -20.05
C HIS A 180 18.04 7.94 -19.13
N LEU A 181 16.73 7.68 -19.06
CA LEU A 181 16.09 6.78 -18.10
C LEU A 181 16.58 5.33 -18.20
N GLN A 182 17.08 4.90 -19.35
CA GLN A 182 17.66 3.56 -19.51
C GLN A 182 18.93 3.33 -18.67
N TYR A 183 19.55 4.41 -18.17
CA TYR A 183 20.74 4.34 -17.32
C TYR A 183 20.44 4.52 -15.83
N ILE A 184 19.15 4.48 -15.43
CA ILE A 184 18.81 4.42 -14.01
C ILE A 184 19.52 3.20 -13.43
N GLN A 185 20.29 3.44 -12.37
CA GLN A 185 21.02 2.38 -11.71
C GLN A 185 20.02 1.38 -11.13
N GLY A 186 20.21 0.10 -11.45
CA GLY A 186 19.48 -0.98 -10.80
C GLY A 186 19.81 -1.07 -9.31
N PRO A 187 19.15 -1.98 -8.57
CA PRO A 187 19.45 -2.18 -7.16
C PRO A 187 20.90 -2.61 -6.97
N SER A 188 21.56 -2.04 -5.97
CA SER A 188 22.97 -2.35 -5.69
C SER A 188 23.14 -3.80 -5.21
N ASP A 189 24.32 -4.40 -5.36
CA ASP A 189 24.66 -5.70 -4.77
C ASP A 189 24.44 -5.72 -3.26
N GLN A 190 24.70 -4.59 -2.59
CA GLN A 190 24.45 -4.44 -1.15
C GLN A 190 22.95 -4.54 -0.83
N GLU A 191 22.09 -3.96 -1.67
CA GLU A 191 20.64 -4.05 -1.49
C GLU A 191 20.14 -5.47 -1.72
N HIS A 192 20.65 -6.13 -2.76
CA HIS A 192 20.34 -7.53 -3.02
C HIS A 192 20.74 -8.41 -1.83
N ALA A 193 21.94 -8.22 -1.28
CA ALA A 193 22.41 -8.98 -0.12
C ALA A 193 21.55 -8.74 1.13
N ILE A 194 21.15 -7.48 1.41
CA ILE A 194 20.27 -7.17 2.54
C ILE A 194 18.87 -7.76 2.32
N ALA A 195 18.32 -7.63 1.11
CA ALA A 195 17.02 -8.19 0.75
C ALA A 195 17.00 -9.72 0.84
N GLU A 196 18.05 -10.38 0.39
CA GLU A 196 18.18 -11.84 0.51
C GLU A 196 18.23 -12.27 1.99
N LYS A 197 19.04 -11.59 2.80
CA LYS A 197 19.08 -11.86 4.24
C LYS A 197 17.75 -11.59 4.94
N LEU A 198 17.05 -10.51 4.55
CA LEU A 198 15.73 -10.15 5.06
C LEU A 198 14.70 -11.23 4.72
N THR A 199 14.65 -11.67 3.47
CA THR A 199 13.72 -12.72 3.01
C THR A 199 14.00 -14.06 3.68
N GLN A 200 15.26 -14.44 3.88
CA GLN A 200 15.64 -15.63 4.64
C GLN A 200 15.15 -15.55 6.10
N GLN A 201 15.35 -14.42 6.78
CA GLN A 201 14.89 -14.24 8.16
C GLN A 201 13.37 -14.25 8.29
N LEU A 202 12.67 -13.57 7.38
CA LEU A 202 11.21 -13.58 7.34
C LEU A 202 10.69 -15.00 7.05
N LYS A 203 11.31 -15.75 6.16
CA LYS A 203 10.96 -17.16 5.90
C LYS A 203 11.11 -18.01 7.16
N GLU A 204 12.19 -17.85 7.93
CA GLU A 204 12.37 -18.57 9.20
C GLU A 204 11.30 -18.21 10.25
N LEU A 205 10.95 -16.94 10.38
CA LEU A 205 9.97 -16.47 11.37
C LEU A 205 8.55 -16.91 10.99
N THR A 206 8.18 -16.75 9.72
CA THR A 206 6.87 -17.12 9.21
C THR A 206 6.63 -18.63 9.21
N ALA A 207 7.68 -19.44 9.10
CA ALA A 207 7.58 -20.90 9.22
C ALA A 207 7.17 -21.37 10.63
N LYS A 208 7.34 -20.54 11.66
CA LYS A 208 6.93 -20.86 13.05
C LYS A 208 5.47 -20.54 13.34
N THR A 209 4.75 -19.95 12.39
CA THR A 209 3.38 -19.45 12.56
C THR A 209 2.47 -19.96 11.46
N LEU A 210 1.18 -20.17 11.75
CA LEU A 210 0.24 -20.53 10.70
C LEU A 210 -0.02 -19.33 9.78
N PRO A 211 -0.24 -19.55 8.46
CA PRO A 211 -0.48 -18.46 7.51
C PRO A 211 -1.64 -17.54 7.89
N GLY A 212 -2.68 -18.07 8.53
CA GLY A 212 -3.87 -17.30 8.96
C GLY A 212 -3.62 -16.32 10.11
N HIS A 213 -2.53 -16.48 10.87
CA HIS A 213 -2.14 -15.53 11.94
C HIS A 213 -1.20 -14.43 11.46
N LEU A 214 -0.73 -14.53 10.21
CA LEU A 214 0.33 -13.67 9.68
C LEU A 214 -0.19 -12.34 9.12
N VAL A 215 -1.36 -12.39 8.47
CA VAL A 215 -1.98 -11.24 7.81
C VAL A 215 -3.47 -11.20 8.13
N PRO A 216 -4.00 -10.08 8.64
CA PRO A 216 -5.43 -9.97 8.89
C PRO A 216 -6.22 -9.97 7.57
N THR A 217 -7.43 -10.53 7.61
CA THR A 217 -8.30 -10.65 6.42
C THR A 217 -8.65 -9.31 5.77
N GLU A 218 -8.65 -8.23 6.56
CA GLU A 218 -8.83 -6.87 6.08
C GLU A 218 -7.69 -6.41 5.17
N SER A 219 -6.43 -6.69 5.54
CA SER A 219 -5.27 -6.36 4.69
C SER A 219 -5.29 -7.13 3.38
N VAL A 220 -5.72 -8.39 3.40
CA VAL A 220 -5.89 -9.19 2.17
C VAL A 220 -7.01 -8.62 1.29
N ARG A 221 -8.16 -8.29 1.88
CA ARG A 221 -9.26 -7.64 1.15
C ARG A 221 -8.81 -6.32 0.52
N LYS A 222 -8.12 -5.48 1.28
CA LYS A 222 -7.55 -4.22 0.78
C LYS A 222 -6.56 -4.46 -0.36
N ALA A 223 -5.66 -5.45 -0.24
CA ALA A 223 -4.73 -5.83 -1.30
C ALA A 223 -5.44 -6.35 -2.57
N MET A 224 -6.57 -7.01 -2.41
CA MET A 224 -7.43 -7.48 -3.51
C MET A 224 -8.35 -6.38 -4.07
N GLY A 225 -8.25 -5.14 -3.58
CA GLY A 225 -9.12 -4.03 -4.00
C GLY A 225 -10.56 -4.13 -3.47
N ILE A 226 -10.82 -4.99 -2.49
CA ILE A 226 -12.12 -5.17 -1.86
C ILE A 226 -12.26 -4.16 -0.71
N THR A 227 -12.76 -2.97 -1.03
CA THR A 227 -13.21 -1.99 -0.05
C THR A 227 -14.60 -2.40 0.45
N MET A 228 -14.63 -3.35 1.38
CA MET A 228 -15.84 -3.57 2.18
C MET A 228 -15.94 -2.41 3.16
N GLU A 229 -16.68 -1.38 2.79
CA GLU A 229 -17.22 -0.42 3.76
C GLU A 229 -18.10 -1.25 4.71
N PRO A 230 -17.81 -1.31 6.02
CA PRO A 230 -18.67 -2.05 6.93
C PRO A 230 -20.01 -1.30 6.94
N LEU A 231 -21.02 -1.90 6.30
CA LEU A 231 -22.41 -1.51 6.48
C LEU A 231 -22.68 -1.62 7.97
N LEU A 232 -22.64 -0.46 8.65
CA LEU A 232 -23.10 -0.33 10.01
C LEU A 232 -24.50 -0.96 10.07
N ASP A 233 -24.63 -1.88 11.02
CA ASP A 233 -25.85 -2.63 11.35
C ASP A 233 -27.03 -1.65 11.52
N SER A 234 -27.79 -1.41 10.45
CA SER A 234 -29.06 -0.70 10.54
C SER A 234 -30.11 -1.74 10.93
N PRO A 235 -30.81 -1.59 12.06
CA PRO A 235 -31.87 -2.52 12.43
C PRO A 235 -32.98 -2.50 11.37
N PRO A 236 -33.58 -3.65 11.03
CA PRO A 236 -34.56 -3.73 9.94
C PRO A 236 -35.77 -2.83 10.22
N PRO A 237 -36.34 -2.18 9.18
CA PRO A 237 -37.49 -1.31 9.36
C PRO A 237 -38.68 -2.12 9.87
N SER A 238 -39.24 -1.67 11.00
CA SER A 238 -40.47 -2.22 11.56
C SER A 238 -41.60 -2.06 10.55
N ILE A 239 -42.13 -3.17 10.06
CA ILE A 239 -43.32 -3.21 9.21
C ILE A 239 -44.51 -2.79 10.07
N ALA A 240 -44.91 -1.52 9.95
CA ALA A 240 -46.16 -1.03 10.50
C ALA A 240 -47.32 -1.72 9.78
N THR A 241 -47.93 -2.68 10.47
CA THR A 241 -49.16 -3.34 10.04
C THR A 241 -50.29 -2.31 10.09
N SER A 242 -50.73 -1.80 8.95
CA SER A 242 -52.00 -1.09 8.82
C SER A 242 -53.00 -2.02 8.14
N GLN A 243 -53.83 -2.66 8.96
CA GLN A 243 -55.05 -3.31 8.53
C GLN A 243 -56.06 -2.23 8.12
N THR A 244 -56.56 -2.31 6.89
CA THR A 244 -57.94 -1.89 6.59
C THR A 244 -58.50 -2.80 5.50
N ALA A 245 -59.67 -3.35 5.79
CA ALA A 245 -60.39 -4.42 5.10
C ALA A 245 -61.09 -3.92 3.79
N PRO A 246 -61.63 -4.85 2.97
CA PRO A 246 -61.79 -4.70 1.53
C PRO A 246 -63.20 -4.26 1.09
N SER A 247 -63.34 -3.80 -0.15
CA SER A 247 -64.61 -3.81 -0.90
C SER A 247 -64.36 -3.91 -2.41
N GLU A 248 -65.10 -4.82 -3.04
CA GLU A 248 -65.20 -5.19 -4.46
C GLU A 248 -65.64 -3.98 -5.33
N THR A 249 -65.56 -3.89 -6.68
CA THR A 249 -65.80 -4.87 -7.76
C THR A 249 -65.50 -4.21 -9.14
N THR A 250 -65.09 -5.03 -10.12
CA THR A 250 -65.38 -5.01 -11.59
C THR A 250 -64.81 -3.99 -12.61
N GLU A 251 -64.25 -4.59 -13.69
CA GLU A 251 -64.19 -4.18 -15.12
C GLU A 251 -63.16 -3.10 -15.52
N GLY A 252 -62.31 -3.19 -16.55
CA GLY A 252 -62.03 -4.18 -17.59
C GLY A 252 -61.01 -3.60 -18.62
N SER A 253 -60.44 -4.48 -19.45
CA SER A 253 -59.89 -4.23 -20.80
C SER A 253 -58.54 -3.50 -21.02
N ALA A 254 -57.54 -4.32 -21.37
CA ALA A 254 -56.65 -4.27 -22.56
C ALA A 254 -55.97 -2.96 -23.04
N GLY A 255 -54.66 -3.08 -23.31
CA GLY A 255 -54.01 -2.42 -24.45
C GLY A 255 -52.62 -1.82 -24.17
N LEU A 256 -51.54 -2.50 -24.59
CA LEU A 256 -50.28 -1.85 -24.96
C LEU A 256 -50.51 -0.90 -26.16
N PRO A 257 -49.63 0.11 -26.38
CA PRO A 257 -48.57 -0.14 -27.36
C PRO A 257 -47.21 0.51 -27.05
N ASP A 258 -46.16 -0.18 -27.53
CA ASP A 258 -44.90 0.39 -28.02
C ASP A 258 -45.16 1.50 -29.04
N ASP A 259 -44.34 2.56 -29.07
CA ASP A 259 -43.63 2.89 -30.30
C ASP A 259 -42.56 3.98 -30.12
N ASN A 260 -41.44 3.65 -30.75
CA ASN A 260 -40.21 4.40 -30.96
C ASN A 260 -40.41 5.39 -32.13
N ALA A 261 -40.04 6.66 -31.98
CA ALA A 261 -39.93 7.58 -33.12
C ALA A 261 -38.95 8.74 -32.85
N LEU A 262 -37.76 8.63 -33.47
CA LEU A 262 -36.90 9.77 -33.82
C LEU A 262 -37.45 10.43 -35.10
N PRO A 263 -37.35 11.76 -35.26
CA PRO A 263 -37.71 12.44 -36.51
C PRO A 263 -36.50 12.61 -37.44
N ASP A 264 -36.70 12.28 -38.72
CA ASP A 264 -35.90 12.68 -39.88
C ASP A 264 -36.37 14.06 -40.39
N ASP A 265 -35.43 14.89 -40.84
CA ASP A 265 -35.49 15.58 -42.14
C ASP A 265 -34.31 16.56 -42.30
N ILE A 266 -33.44 16.30 -43.29
CA ILE A 266 -33.01 17.23 -44.36
C ILE A 266 -32.15 16.40 -45.32
N ALA A 267 -32.71 16.12 -46.51
CA ALA A 267 -31.99 15.61 -47.66
C ALA A 267 -31.95 16.70 -48.74
N LYS A 268 -30.80 16.91 -49.41
CA LYS A 268 -30.65 16.82 -50.88
C LYS A 268 -29.21 17.12 -51.35
N GLU A 269 -28.54 16.08 -51.88
CA GLU A 269 -28.05 15.93 -53.27
C GLU A 269 -26.62 16.44 -53.55
N LEU A 270 -25.69 15.53 -53.83
CA LEU A 270 -25.22 15.23 -55.21
C LEU A 270 -24.26 14.02 -55.19
N GLU A 271 -24.47 13.13 -56.15
CA GLU A 271 -23.84 11.81 -56.31
C GLU A 271 -22.52 11.81 -57.13
N ALA A 272 -21.95 10.60 -57.22
CA ALA A 272 -20.91 10.06 -58.11
C ALA A 272 -19.45 10.23 -57.59
N ASP A 273 -18.58 9.22 -57.53
CA ASP A 273 -18.46 8.00 -58.33
C ASP A 273 -17.88 6.81 -57.52
N ASP A 274 -18.31 5.63 -57.97
CA ASP A 274 -17.85 4.27 -57.70
C ASP A 274 -16.48 3.99 -58.37
N THR A 275 -15.54 3.39 -57.63
CA THR A 275 -14.75 2.24 -58.11
C THR A 275 -14.13 1.52 -56.92
N GLY A 276 -14.48 0.25 -56.74
CA GLY A 276 -13.85 -0.66 -55.78
C GLY A 276 -12.42 -1.09 -56.16
N THR A 277 -11.70 -1.60 -55.17
CA THR A 277 -10.79 -2.73 -55.40
C THR A 277 -10.64 -3.55 -54.11
N THR A 278 -10.94 -4.83 -54.24
CA THR A 278 -10.63 -5.91 -53.30
C THR A 278 -9.16 -6.32 -53.46
N GLY A 279 -8.49 -6.65 -52.36
CA GLY A 279 -7.16 -7.24 -52.36
C GLY A 279 -6.97 -8.10 -51.11
N ASP A 280 -7.27 -9.39 -51.26
CA ASP A 280 -6.75 -10.49 -50.45
C ASP A 280 -5.22 -10.53 -50.53
N GLU A 281 -4.51 -10.80 -49.41
CA GLU A 281 -3.32 -11.66 -49.42
C GLU A 281 -3.21 -12.43 -48.10
N GLU A 282 -3.29 -13.76 -48.22
CA GLU A 282 -2.87 -14.77 -47.24
C GLU A 282 -1.33 -14.90 -47.22
N GLY A 283 -0.77 -15.27 -46.06
CA GLY A 283 0.57 -15.86 -45.91
C GLY A 283 0.81 -16.15 -44.42
N LYS A 284 0.68 -17.39 -43.92
CA LYS A 284 1.64 -18.51 -44.01
C LYS A 284 3.03 -18.03 -43.53
N GLY A 285 3.50 -18.31 -42.32
CA GLY A 285 3.53 -19.57 -41.59
C GLY A 285 4.92 -20.16 -41.80
N ASP A 286 5.80 -20.08 -40.80
CA ASP A 286 7.03 -20.87 -40.69
C ASP A 286 7.40 -20.97 -39.20
N ASP A 287 7.24 -22.19 -38.68
CA ASP A 287 7.88 -22.74 -37.50
C ASP A 287 9.36 -23.00 -37.85
N ASP A 288 10.30 -22.61 -36.99
CA ASP A 288 11.66 -23.18 -36.99
C ASP A 288 12.11 -23.40 -35.54
N ASP A 289 11.96 -24.65 -35.12
CA ASP A 289 12.74 -25.27 -34.05
C ASP A 289 14.22 -25.33 -34.47
N VAL A 290 15.12 -24.84 -33.62
CA VAL A 290 16.53 -25.22 -33.70
C VAL A 290 17.05 -25.56 -32.31
N ASP A 291 17.25 -26.86 -32.12
CA ASP A 291 17.94 -27.50 -31.01
C ASP A 291 19.45 -27.20 -30.99
N ALA A 292 19.98 -27.25 -29.76
CA ALA A 292 21.29 -27.77 -29.36
C ALA A 292 22.60 -26.96 -29.55
N GLU A 293 23.51 -27.23 -28.58
CA GLU A 293 24.92 -26.85 -28.48
C GLU A 293 25.17 -25.39 -28.05
N VAL A 294 25.69 -25.08 -26.86
CA VAL A 294 27.04 -25.43 -26.38
C VAL A 294 27.02 -25.59 -24.85
N GLY A 295 27.25 -26.82 -24.39
CA GLY A 295 27.76 -27.08 -23.06
C GLY A 295 29.18 -27.59 -23.21
N ASP A 296 30.18 -26.74 -22.91
CA ASP A 296 31.59 -27.16 -22.85
C ASP A 296 32.51 -26.19 -22.08
N GLU A 297 31.98 -25.36 -21.17
CA GLU A 297 32.81 -24.46 -20.31
C GLU A 297 32.88 -24.89 -18.83
N LEU A 298 32.25 -26.02 -18.44
CA LEU A 298 32.22 -26.47 -17.04
C LEU A 298 33.13 -27.66 -16.72
N LEU A 299 33.90 -28.19 -17.68
CA LEU A 299 34.80 -29.33 -17.47
C LEU A 299 36.29 -28.98 -17.37
N GLU A 300 36.68 -27.72 -17.54
CA GLU A 300 38.10 -27.31 -17.43
C GLU A 300 38.48 -26.80 -16.02
N LEU A 301 37.50 -26.44 -15.18
CA LEU A 301 37.74 -25.94 -13.81
C LEU A 301 37.90 -27.03 -12.74
N LEU A 302 37.75 -28.32 -13.08
CA LEU A 302 37.95 -29.44 -12.16
C LEU A 302 39.27 -30.20 -12.35
N ARG A 303 40.13 -29.78 -13.29
CA ARG A 303 41.41 -30.47 -13.54
C ARG A 303 42.61 -29.91 -12.77
N ASP A 304 42.52 -28.68 -12.28
CA ASP A 304 43.68 -28.01 -11.65
C ASP A 304 43.78 -28.20 -10.13
N LYS A 305 42.96 -29.08 -9.52
CA LYS A 305 42.96 -29.27 -8.06
C LYS A 305 43.70 -30.53 -7.55
N ASP A 306 44.20 -31.38 -8.45
CA ASP A 306 44.84 -32.65 -8.06
C ASP A 306 46.35 -32.76 -8.38
N GLU A 307 47.03 -31.67 -8.75
CA GLU A 307 48.49 -31.65 -8.86
C GLU A 307 49.11 -30.54 -8.01
N GLY A 308 49.33 -30.84 -6.72
CA GLY A 308 50.03 -29.94 -5.80
C GLY A 308 50.25 -30.57 -4.44
N SER A 309 51.01 -31.68 -4.42
CA SER A 309 51.70 -32.17 -3.21
C SER A 309 52.90 -31.30 -2.87
#